data_AF-A0A9E7HEJ9-F1
#
_entry.id   AF-A0A9E7HEJ9-F1
#
_cell.length_a   1.000
_cell.length_b   1.000
_cell.length_c   1.000
_cell.angle_alpha   90.00
_cell.angle_beta   90.00
_cell.angle_gamma   90.00
#
_symmetry.space_group_name_H-M   'P 1'
#
loop_
_entity.id
_entity.type
_entity.pdbx_description
1 polymer ?
#
loop_
_entity_poly.entity_id
_entity_poly.type
_entity_poly.pdbx_seq_one_letter_code
_entity_poly.pdbx_strand_id
1 'polypeptide(L)'
;MRSVSPLLLYRSTACIRHFERPPYNESDLRSVYHIREYDVMKLKHIKEPIDIFISHDWPVGIYEYGNLKRLVQRKPHFQEEIRKRTLGSLPAAELLNQLKPHYWFSGHLHCNFAAVIQHRDNGSITKFLALDKCLPGRKFLQIVDVNSDPGPYEIQYDEEWLAITRKFNSIFPSSQKTVHLRPEQLDKQDYREWVRNKLITRGARPFDFVQTVSPFDPSRPLTRSSTSDAWNQLSDDGNSAEAGDVDELEELAEDEDGDA
;
A
#
# COMPACT_ATOMS: atom_id res chain seq x y z
N MET A 1 -8.83 12.65 8.77
CA MET A 1 -7.68 12.41 7.86
C MET A 1 -7.93 11.12 7.11
N ARG A 2 -7.93 11.16 5.78
CA ARG A 2 -8.02 9.96 4.94
C ARG A 2 -6.68 9.67 4.27
N SER A 3 -6.21 8.45 4.44
CA SER A 3 -4.99 7.98 3.79
C SER A 3 -5.25 6.73 2.97
N VAL A 4 -4.63 6.67 1.79
CA VAL A 4 -4.69 5.51 0.90
C VAL A 4 -3.27 5.09 0.55
N SER A 5 -2.99 3.80 0.69
CA SER A 5 -1.72 3.21 0.28
C SER A 5 -1.98 1.94 -0.55
N PRO A 6 -1.52 1.87 -1.80
CA PRO A 6 -1.22 0.61 -2.45
C PRO A 6 0.11 0.12 -1.85
N LEU A 7 0.02 -0.71 -0.81
CA LEU A 7 1.19 -1.41 -0.30
C LEU A 7 1.71 -2.36 -1.39
N LEU A 8 3.01 -2.21 -1.73
CA LEU A 8 3.89 -3.10 -2.51
C LEU A 8 3.83 -2.91 -4.07
N LEU A 9 4.88 -2.95 -4.91
CA LEU A 9 6.31 -2.58 -5.01
C LEU A 9 6.83 -2.96 -6.45
N TYR A 10 7.44 -2.06 -7.22
CA TYR A 10 8.27 -2.25 -8.45
C TYR A 10 7.64 -2.68 -9.82
N ARG A 11 8.20 -2.07 -10.89
CA ARG A 11 8.11 -2.27 -12.37
C ARG A 11 6.74 -2.45 -13.05
N SER A 12 6.40 -1.39 -13.81
CA SER A 12 5.33 -1.27 -14.81
C SER A 12 5.51 -2.22 -16.02
N THR A 13 5.09 -3.46 -15.86
CA THR A 13 4.13 -4.02 -16.81
C THR A 13 2.85 -4.22 -16.02
N ALA A 14 1.73 -3.69 -16.50
CA ALA A 14 0.43 -3.93 -15.90
C ALA A 14 0.17 -5.45 -15.88
N CYS A 15 0.61 -6.13 -14.82
CA CYS A 15 0.22 -7.50 -14.58
C CYS A 15 -1.25 -7.41 -14.19
N ILE A 16 -2.12 -7.90 -15.06
CA ILE A 16 -3.57 -7.89 -14.80
C ILE A 16 -3.94 -8.90 -13.71
N ARG A 17 -3.02 -9.80 -13.32
CA ARG A 17 -3.33 -11.04 -12.61
C ARG A 17 -2.95 -10.95 -11.14
N HIS A 18 -3.87 -11.31 -10.24
CA HIS A 18 -3.65 -11.37 -8.80
C HIS A 18 -3.83 -12.82 -8.33
N PHE A 19 -2.97 -13.70 -8.84
CA PHE A 19 -3.09 -15.16 -8.66
C PHE A 19 -2.13 -15.71 -7.60
N GLU A 20 -1.10 -14.95 -7.22
CA GLU A 20 -0.13 -15.35 -6.21
C GLU A 20 -0.84 -15.53 -4.86
N ARG A 21 -0.69 -16.71 -4.24
CA ARG A 21 -1.30 -17.06 -2.96
C ARG A 21 -0.31 -17.82 -2.08
N PRO A 22 -0.29 -17.56 -0.76
CA PRO A 22 0.49 -18.39 0.16
C PRO A 22 0.04 -19.86 0.12
N PRO A 23 0.96 -20.84 0.28
CA PRO A 23 2.41 -20.64 0.35
C PRO A 23 3.01 -20.28 -1.03
N TYR A 24 3.87 -19.26 -1.07
CA TYR A 24 4.45 -18.75 -2.31
C TYR A 24 5.53 -19.68 -2.86
N ASN A 25 5.52 -19.89 -4.18
CA ASN A 25 6.62 -20.54 -4.89
C ASN A 25 7.66 -19.51 -5.39
N GLU A 26 8.78 -19.98 -5.97
CA GLU A 26 9.84 -19.12 -6.49
C GLU A 26 9.38 -18.12 -7.56
N SER A 27 8.37 -18.50 -8.36
CA SER A 27 7.79 -17.62 -9.37
C SER A 27 6.94 -16.52 -8.72
N ASP A 28 6.11 -16.86 -7.73
CA ASP A 28 5.26 -15.92 -7.02
C ASP A 28 6.10 -14.85 -6.32
N LEU A 29 7.24 -15.24 -5.72
CA LEU A 29 8.17 -14.31 -5.07
C LEU A 29 8.73 -13.23 -6.02
N ARG A 30 8.77 -13.51 -7.33
CA ARG A 30 9.25 -12.54 -8.34
C ARG A 30 8.16 -11.57 -8.78
N SER A 31 6.89 -11.87 -8.54
CA SER A 31 5.76 -11.12 -9.09
C SER A 31 4.77 -10.58 -8.07
N VAL A 32 4.69 -11.15 -6.87
CA VAL A 32 3.71 -10.82 -5.81
C VAL A 32 3.68 -9.34 -5.48
N TYR A 33 4.83 -8.66 -5.60
CA TYR A 33 4.93 -7.24 -5.29
C TYR A 33 4.49 -6.31 -6.42
N HIS A 34 4.40 -6.71 -7.70
CA HIS A 34 4.12 -5.71 -8.76
C HIS A 34 2.76 -4.99 -8.57
N ILE A 35 2.66 -3.74 -9.01
CA ILE A 35 1.37 -3.03 -9.03
C ILE A 35 0.45 -3.68 -10.07
N ARG A 36 -0.78 -4.03 -9.68
CA ARG A 36 -1.79 -4.60 -10.57
C ARG A 36 -2.70 -3.53 -11.14
N GLU A 37 -3.08 -3.69 -12.41
CA GLU A 37 -4.07 -2.82 -13.04
C GLU A 37 -5.40 -2.81 -12.29
N TYR A 38 -5.79 -3.97 -11.74
CA TYR A 38 -6.95 -4.13 -10.87
C TYR A 38 -6.97 -3.13 -9.70
N ASP A 39 -5.85 -2.99 -8.99
CA ASP A 39 -5.75 -2.07 -7.84
C ASP A 39 -5.74 -0.61 -8.27
N VAL A 40 -5.07 -0.31 -9.38
CA VAL A 40 -5.09 1.04 -9.98
C VAL A 40 -6.51 1.41 -10.38
N MET A 41 -7.27 0.50 -10.99
CA MET A 41 -8.67 0.72 -11.35
C MET A 41 -9.54 0.97 -10.11
N LYS A 42 -9.37 0.21 -9.02
CA LYS A 42 -10.06 0.47 -7.75
C LYS A 42 -9.77 1.88 -7.24
N LEU A 43 -8.50 2.28 -7.20
CA LEU A 43 -8.09 3.60 -6.73
C LEU A 43 -8.66 4.72 -7.62
N LYS A 44 -8.77 4.52 -8.93
CA LYS A 44 -9.44 5.44 -9.86
C LYS A 44 -10.95 5.60 -9.60
N HIS A 45 -11.57 4.77 -8.76
CA HIS A 45 -12.99 4.92 -8.41
C HIS A 45 -13.21 5.78 -7.17
N ILE A 46 -12.14 6.18 -6.46
CA ILE A 46 -12.24 7.09 -5.33
C ILE A 46 -12.65 8.47 -5.84
N LYS A 47 -13.70 9.03 -5.25
CA LYS A 47 -14.25 10.35 -5.56
C LYS A 47 -14.06 11.33 -4.42
N GLU A 48 -13.99 10.85 -3.19
CA GLU A 48 -13.84 11.72 -2.03
C GLU A 48 -12.39 12.21 -1.90
N PRO A 49 -12.18 13.43 -1.37
CA PRO A 49 -10.83 13.99 -1.23
C PRO A 49 -9.91 13.11 -0.37
N ILE A 50 -8.66 12.99 -0.81
CA ILE A 50 -7.60 12.25 -0.10
C ILE A 50 -6.61 13.23 0.52
N ASP A 51 -6.32 13.08 1.81
CA ASP A 51 -5.30 13.90 2.46
C ASP A 51 -3.90 13.37 2.14
N ILE A 52 -3.70 12.06 2.28
CA ILE A 52 -2.38 11.44 2.18
C ILE A 52 -2.44 10.22 1.26
N PHE A 53 -1.67 10.28 0.17
CA PHE A 53 -1.41 9.12 -0.69
C PHE A 53 0.01 8.62 -0.46
N ILE A 54 0.19 7.30 -0.33
CA ILE A 54 1.50 6.68 -0.11
C ILE A 54 1.74 5.65 -1.20
N SER A 55 2.79 5.82 -2.01
CA SER A 55 3.24 4.81 -2.99
C SER A 55 4.69 4.41 -2.70
N HIS A 56 5.14 3.24 -3.16
CA HIS A 56 6.57 2.94 -3.09
C HIS A 56 7.34 3.68 -4.19
N ASP A 57 6.97 3.44 -5.45
CA ASP A 57 7.58 4.07 -6.62
C ASP A 57 7.10 5.52 -6.78
N TRP A 58 7.95 6.36 -7.34
CA TRP A 58 7.61 7.76 -7.62
C TRP A 58 6.65 7.84 -8.81
N PRO A 59 5.72 8.81 -8.85
CA PRO A 59 5.00 9.15 -10.07
C PRO A 59 5.97 9.61 -11.17
N VAL A 60 5.86 9.06 -12.39
CA VAL A 60 6.63 9.57 -13.54
C VAL A 60 6.37 11.07 -13.73
N GLY A 61 7.43 11.84 -13.96
CA GLY A 61 7.35 13.29 -14.17
C GLY A 61 7.37 14.12 -12.89
N ILE A 62 7.26 13.51 -11.70
CA ILE A 62 7.28 14.26 -10.43
C ILE A 62 8.57 15.08 -10.23
N TYR A 63 9.66 14.63 -10.83
CA TYR A 63 10.96 15.28 -10.80
C TYR A 63 10.98 16.67 -11.46
N GLU A 64 9.98 17.00 -12.28
CA GLU A 64 9.81 18.30 -12.93
C GLU A 64 9.31 19.38 -11.97
N TYR A 65 8.73 18.98 -10.84
CA TYR A 65 8.10 19.87 -9.85
C TYR A 65 8.99 20.16 -8.63
N GLY A 66 10.27 19.76 -8.71
CA GLY A 66 11.25 19.96 -7.65
C GLY A 66 12.61 20.40 -8.20
N ASN A 67 13.66 20.27 -7.39
CA ASN A 67 15.00 20.66 -7.82
C ASN A 67 15.66 19.58 -8.69
N LEU A 68 15.27 19.53 -9.97
CA LEU A 68 15.77 18.57 -10.96
C LEU A 68 17.29 18.61 -11.11
N LYS A 69 17.89 19.81 -11.09
CA LYS A 69 19.35 19.99 -11.20
C LYS A 69 20.07 19.27 -10.07
N ARG A 70 19.61 19.47 -8.83
CA ARG A 70 20.18 18.80 -7.64
C ARG A 70 19.96 17.29 -7.67
N LEU A 71 18.81 16.83 -8.17
CA LEU A 71 18.53 15.40 -8.31
C LEU A 71 19.53 14.74 -9.26
N VAL A 72 19.70 15.29 -10.47
CA VAL A 72 20.63 14.76 -11.48
C VAL A 72 22.08 14.87 -11.03
N GLN A 73 22.47 15.96 -10.35
CA GLN A 73 23.81 16.08 -9.76
C GLN A 73 24.11 14.96 -8.75
N ARG A 74 23.13 14.57 -7.94
CA ARG A 74 23.28 13.49 -6.95
C ARG A 74 23.18 12.10 -7.55
N LYS A 75 22.37 11.94 -8.60
CA LYS A 75 22.07 10.66 -9.26
C LYS A 75 22.16 10.86 -10.79
N PRO A 76 23.37 10.97 -11.37
CA PRO A 76 23.52 11.26 -12.81
C PRO A 76 22.86 10.22 -13.73
N HIS A 77 22.80 8.95 -13.30
CA HIS A 77 22.15 7.87 -14.07
C HIS A 77 20.65 8.11 -14.30
N PHE A 78 19.97 8.91 -13.48
CA PHE A 78 18.57 9.28 -13.72
C PHE A 78 18.40 10.14 -14.97
N GLN A 79 19.44 10.78 -15.49
CA GLN A 79 19.33 11.69 -16.62
C GLN A 79 18.71 11.03 -17.86
N GLU A 80 19.11 9.80 -18.18
CA GLU A 80 18.57 9.09 -19.35
C GLU A 80 17.13 8.60 -19.10
N GLU A 81 16.81 8.15 -17.89
CA GLU A 81 15.45 7.77 -17.52
C GLU A 81 14.49 8.97 -17.50
N ILE A 82 14.96 10.12 -17.03
CA ILE A 82 14.21 11.39 -17.06
C ILE A 82 13.97 11.80 -18.52
N ARG A 83 15.00 11.71 -19.38
CA ARG A 83 14.89 12.04 -20.81
C ARG A 83 13.88 11.14 -21.52
N LYS A 84 13.88 9.84 -21.20
CA LYS A 84 12.94 8.84 -21.73
C LYS A 84 11.57 8.84 -21.04
N ARG A 85 11.40 9.62 -19.97
CA ARG A 85 10.22 9.62 -19.07
C ARG A 85 9.90 8.24 -18.49
N THR A 86 10.93 7.47 -18.14
CA THR A 86 10.80 6.13 -17.53
C THR A 86 11.13 6.09 -16.04
N LEU A 87 11.60 7.21 -15.46
CA LEU A 87 11.90 7.27 -14.03
C LEU A 87 10.60 7.34 -13.21
N GLY A 88 10.21 6.20 -12.63
CA GLY A 88 9.02 6.07 -11.78
C GLY A 88 7.92 5.19 -12.39
N SER A 89 6.71 5.33 -11.84
CA SER A 89 5.51 4.57 -12.19
C SER A 89 4.50 5.45 -12.94
N LEU A 90 4.11 5.00 -14.14
CA LEU A 90 3.05 5.63 -14.94
C LEU A 90 1.68 5.53 -14.25
N PRO A 91 1.24 4.37 -13.72
CA PRO A 91 -0.01 4.30 -12.95
C PRO A 91 -0.05 5.26 -11.76
N ALA A 92 1.08 5.44 -11.06
CA ALA A 92 1.17 6.41 -9.97
C ALA A 92 0.98 7.86 -10.46
N ALA A 93 1.52 8.21 -11.64
CA ALA A 93 1.30 9.51 -12.26
C ALA A 93 -0.17 9.74 -12.66
N GLU A 94 -0.84 8.72 -13.19
CA GLU A 94 -2.28 8.77 -13.49
C GLU A 94 -3.10 9.02 -12.22
N LEU A 95 -2.81 8.28 -11.14
CA LEU A 95 -3.49 8.43 -9.86
C LEU A 95 -3.21 9.80 -9.22
N LEU A 96 -1.98 10.31 -9.29
CA LEU A 96 -1.62 11.65 -8.81
C LEU A 96 -2.44 12.74 -9.52
N ASN A 97 -2.55 12.64 -10.84
CA ASN A 97 -3.29 13.61 -11.65
C ASN A 97 -4.80 13.53 -11.42
N GLN A 98 -5.34 12.34 -11.14
CA GLN A 98 -6.77 12.16 -10.91
C GLN A 98 -7.19 12.52 -9.49
N LEU A 99 -6.51 11.97 -8.48
CA LEU A 99 -6.91 12.04 -7.07
C LEU A 99 -6.42 13.31 -6.37
N LYS A 100 -5.32 13.90 -6.85
CA LYS A 100 -4.79 15.20 -6.39
C LYS A 100 -4.74 15.34 -4.85
N PRO A 101 -4.12 14.38 -4.14
CA PRO A 101 -4.12 14.40 -2.68
C PRO A 101 -3.32 15.58 -2.12
N HIS A 102 -3.59 16.00 -0.88
CA HIS A 102 -2.81 17.07 -0.24
C HIS A 102 -1.32 16.71 -0.10
N TYR A 103 -1.03 15.45 0.22
CA TYR A 103 0.31 14.89 0.35
C TYR A 103 0.47 13.62 -0.49
N TRP A 104 1.64 13.47 -1.10
CA TRP A 104 2.08 12.25 -1.75
C TRP A 104 3.45 11.82 -1.22
N PHE A 105 3.54 10.66 -0.60
CA PHE A 105 4.79 10.11 -0.07
C PHE A 105 5.30 8.94 -0.90
N SER A 106 6.61 8.93 -1.18
CA SER A 106 7.27 7.85 -1.91
C SER A 106 8.63 7.43 -1.35
N GLY A 107 9.13 6.28 -1.81
CA GLY A 107 10.45 5.74 -1.46
C GLY A 107 11.22 5.31 -2.70
N HIS A 108 11.66 4.05 -2.71
CA HIS A 108 12.28 3.32 -3.83
C HIS A 108 13.63 3.83 -4.35
N LEU A 109 13.72 5.09 -4.77
CA LEU A 109 14.87 5.62 -5.52
C LEU A 109 16.09 5.97 -4.64
N HIS A 110 16.00 5.67 -3.34
CA HIS A 110 17.06 5.89 -2.34
C HIS A 110 17.67 7.29 -2.45
N CYS A 111 16.80 8.29 -2.44
CA CYS A 111 17.17 9.69 -2.32
C CYS A 111 16.01 10.52 -1.79
N ASN A 112 16.34 11.47 -0.92
CA ASN A 112 15.38 12.47 -0.50
C ASN A 112 15.12 13.50 -1.61
N PHE A 113 13.84 13.72 -1.91
CA PHE A 113 13.39 14.69 -2.91
C PHE A 113 12.04 15.26 -2.51
N ALA A 114 11.88 16.57 -2.68
CA ALA A 114 10.64 17.27 -2.41
C ALA A 114 10.20 18.00 -3.68
N ALA A 115 8.89 17.97 -3.93
CA ALA A 115 8.25 18.61 -5.07
C ALA A 115 6.91 19.22 -4.65
N VAL A 116 6.47 20.25 -5.36
CA VAL A 116 5.16 20.87 -5.14
C VAL A 116 4.44 20.96 -6.48
N ILE A 117 3.29 20.30 -6.57
CA ILE A 117 2.46 20.28 -7.76
C ILE A 117 1.27 21.21 -7.52
N GLN A 118 1.12 22.21 -8.38
CA GLN A 118 -0.07 23.05 -8.42
C GLN A 118 -0.97 22.55 -9.56
N HIS A 119 -2.12 21.99 -9.19
CA HIS A 119 -3.08 21.43 -10.14
C HIS A 119 -3.88 22.55 -10.82
N ARG A 120 -3.93 22.54 -12.15
CA ARG A 120 -4.55 23.63 -12.93
C ARG A 120 -6.06 23.74 -12.73
N ASP A 121 -6.75 22.61 -12.58
CA ASP A 121 -8.20 22.55 -12.69
C ASP A 121 -8.94 23.19 -11.50
N ASN A 122 -8.35 23.12 -10.31
CA ASN A 122 -8.96 23.59 -9.06
C ASN A 122 -8.00 24.38 -8.17
N GLY A 123 -6.77 24.63 -8.63
CA GLY A 123 -5.73 25.30 -7.85
C GLY A 123 -5.23 24.52 -6.64
N SER A 124 -5.66 23.26 -6.45
CA SER A 124 -5.21 22.42 -5.34
C SER A 124 -3.71 22.15 -5.44
N ILE A 125 -3.09 21.92 -4.30
CA ILE A 125 -1.65 21.70 -4.20
C ILE A 125 -1.41 20.30 -3.63
N THR A 126 -0.60 19.51 -4.33
CA THR A 126 -0.01 18.29 -3.77
C THR A 126 1.43 18.56 -3.34
N LYS A 127 1.75 18.24 -2.09
CA LYS A 127 3.12 18.24 -1.57
C LYS A 127 3.69 16.83 -1.71
N PHE A 128 4.69 16.68 -2.58
CA PHE A 128 5.38 15.41 -2.77
C PHE A 128 6.64 15.34 -1.91
N LEU A 129 6.85 14.21 -1.26
CA LEU A 129 8.08 13.92 -0.54
C LEU A 129 8.49 12.46 -0.76
N ALA A 130 9.72 12.28 -1.22
CA ALA A 130 10.40 11.01 -1.20
C ALA A 130 11.50 10.96 -0.14
N LEU A 131 11.64 9.81 0.51
CA LEU A 131 12.64 9.56 1.54
C LEU A 131 13.75 8.61 1.05
N ASP A 132 14.91 8.72 1.68
CA ASP A 132 16.06 7.84 1.41
C ASP A 132 15.91 6.51 2.19
N LYS A 133 16.76 5.53 1.88
CA LYS A 133 16.81 4.27 2.63
C LYS A 133 17.33 4.52 4.05
N CYS A 134 16.83 3.75 5.02
CA CYS A 134 17.25 3.76 6.43
C CYS A 134 18.70 3.26 6.60
N LEU A 135 19.66 4.08 6.17
CA LEU A 135 21.09 3.87 6.28
C LEU A 135 21.75 5.04 7.02
N PRO A 136 22.90 4.80 7.69
CA PRO A 136 23.62 5.85 8.40
C PRO A 136 23.88 7.09 7.54
N GLY A 137 23.63 8.27 8.11
CA GLY A 137 23.86 9.57 7.45
C GLY A 137 22.88 9.92 6.32
N ARG A 138 21.82 9.13 6.10
CA ARG A 138 20.80 9.39 5.07
C ARG A 138 19.57 10.11 5.63
N LYS A 139 18.87 10.81 4.74
CA LYS A 139 17.61 11.51 5.06
C LYS A 139 16.42 10.57 4.87
N PHE A 140 16.30 9.59 5.77
CA PHE A 140 15.31 8.52 5.68
C PHE A 140 14.04 8.77 6.50
N LEU A 141 14.05 9.75 7.40
CA LEU A 141 12.93 10.07 8.29
C LEU A 141 12.57 11.56 8.16
N GLN A 142 11.27 11.84 8.09
CA GLN A 142 10.71 13.17 8.19
C GLN A 142 9.42 13.13 9.00
N ILE A 143 9.30 14.07 9.94
CA ILE A 143 8.07 14.29 10.71
C ILE A 143 7.27 15.36 9.98
N VAL A 144 5.98 15.11 9.76
CA VAL A 144 5.06 16.03 9.08
C VAL A 144 3.86 16.26 9.99
N ASP A 145 3.58 17.52 10.27
CA ASP A 145 2.39 17.93 11.01
C ASP A 145 1.21 18.08 10.05
N VAL A 146 0.12 17.36 10.35
CA VAL A 146 -1.12 17.40 9.57
C VAL A 146 -2.24 17.90 10.46
N ASN A 147 -2.91 18.96 10.02
CA ASN A 147 -4.03 19.52 10.74
C ASN A 147 -5.17 18.49 10.82
N SER A 148 -5.75 18.34 12.00
CA SER A 148 -6.90 17.46 12.25
C SER A 148 -7.81 18.09 13.28
N ASP A 149 -9.08 17.68 13.25
CA ASP A 149 -10.02 18.00 14.32
C ASP A 149 -9.55 17.36 15.65
N PRO A 150 -10.02 17.86 16.80
CA PRO A 150 -9.75 17.23 18.09
C PRO A 150 -10.15 15.74 18.07
N GLY A 151 -9.31 14.90 18.68
CA GLY A 151 -9.47 13.44 18.68
C GLY A 151 -10.78 12.94 19.31
N PRO A 152 -10.98 11.60 19.33
CA PRO A 152 -9.93 10.58 19.32
C PRO A 152 -9.33 10.27 17.93
N TYR A 153 -8.02 9.99 17.90
CA TYR A 153 -7.30 9.59 16.68
C TYR A 153 -7.32 8.08 16.55
N GLU A 154 -8.31 7.55 15.83
CA GLU A 154 -8.49 6.11 15.63
C GLU A 154 -8.33 5.72 14.16
N ILE A 155 -7.81 4.51 13.94
CA ILE A 155 -7.80 3.89 12.61
C ILE A 155 -9.16 3.24 12.39
N GLN A 156 -9.81 3.60 11.29
CA GLN A 156 -11.13 3.12 10.91
C GLN A 156 -11.13 2.69 9.44
N TYR A 157 -12.01 1.77 9.09
CA TYR A 157 -12.28 1.46 7.69
C TYR A 157 -12.94 2.65 6.99
N ASP A 158 -12.50 2.91 5.76
CA ASP A 158 -13.12 3.90 4.90
C ASP A 158 -14.34 3.30 4.17
N GLU A 159 -15.50 3.95 4.31
CA GLU A 159 -16.77 3.50 3.75
C GLU A 159 -16.73 3.43 2.21
N GLU A 160 -16.13 4.43 1.56
CA GLU A 160 -16.01 4.49 0.10
C GLU A 160 -15.09 3.38 -0.41
N TRP A 161 -13.94 3.18 0.24
CA TRP A 161 -12.99 2.14 -0.12
C TRP A 161 -13.56 0.73 0.01
N LEU A 162 -14.32 0.47 1.07
CA LEU A 162 -15.01 -0.81 1.24
C LEU A 162 -16.08 -1.03 0.16
N ALA A 163 -16.83 0.03 -0.21
CA ALA A 163 -17.82 -0.04 -1.29
C ALA A 163 -17.15 -0.32 -2.64
N ILE A 164 -16.04 0.35 -2.94
CA ILE A 164 -15.22 0.10 -4.14
C ILE A 164 -14.68 -1.33 -4.13
N THR A 165 -14.14 -1.80 -3.00
CA THR A 165 -13.60 -3.16 -2.88
C THR A 165 -14.69 -4.21 -3.12
N ARG A 166 -15.88 -4.02 -2.57
CA ARG A 166 -17.03 -4.89 -2.81
C ARG A 166 -17.46 -4.88 -4.28
N LYS A 167 -17.54 -3.71 -4.90
CA LYS A 167 -17.89 -3.54 -6.32
C LYS A 167 -16.94 -4.30 -7.25
N PHE A 168 -15.66 -4.31 -6.93
CA PHE A 168 -14.63 -4.97 -7.74
C PHE A 168 -14.46 -6.46 -7.43
N ASN A 169 -15.18 -7.01 -6.44
CA ASN A 169 -15.00 -8.39 -6.01
C ASN A 169 -15.41 -9.40 -7.10
N SER A 170 -16.47 -9.11 -7.87
CA SER A 170 -16.96 -9.99 -8.94
C SER A 170 -15.97 -10.19 -10.09
N ILE A 171 -15.04 -9.24 -10.26
CA ILE A 171 -14.01 -9.25 -11.32
C ILE A 171 -12.60 -9.45 -10.75
N PHE A 172 -12.48 -9.95 -9.52
CA PHE A 172 -11.18 -10.20 -8.90
C PHE A 172 -10.37 -11.21 -9.75
N PRO A 173 -9.16 -10.86 -10.23
CA PRO A 173 -8.43 -11.65 -11.22
C PRO A 173 -7.65 -12.80 -10.56
N SER A 174 -8.40 -13.74 -9.95
CA SER A 174 -7.87 -14.92 -9.25
C SER A 174 -7.28 -15.99 -10.18
N SER A 175 -7.67 -15.99 -11.45
CA SER A 175 -7.20 -16.97 -12.44
C SER A 175 -5.92 -16.50 -13.13
N GLN A 176 -5.05 -17.46 -13.49
CA GLN A 176 -3.90 -17.20 -14.37
C GLN A 176 -4.30 -16.86 -15.82
N LYS A 177 -5.57 -17.11 -16.22
CA LYS A 177 -6.09 -16.76 -17.54
C LYS A 177 -6.24 -15.24 -17.65
N THR A 178 -5.71 -14.67 -18.74
CA THR A 178 -5.82 -13.24 -19.03
C THR A 178 -7.29 -12.86 -19.23
N VAL A 179 -7.87 -12.13 -18.28
CA VAL A 179 -9.17 -11.46 -18.43
C VAL A 179 -8.87 -9.98 -18.69
N HIS A 180 -9.30 -9.43 -19.82
CA HIS A 180 -9.32 -7.98 -19.99
C HIS A 180 -10.38 -7.41 -19.05
N LEU A 181 -9.95 -6.64 -18.04
CA LEU A 181 -10.86 -5.94 -17.14
C LEU A 181 -11.55 -4.83 -17.93
N ARG A 182 -12.81 -5.07 -18.28
CA ARG A 182 -13.64 -4.09 -18.98
C ARG A 182 -14.54 -3.37 -17.96
N PRO A 183 -14.57 -2.03 -17.91
CA PRO A 183 -15.43 -1.28 -16.99
C PRO A 183 -16.90 -1.68 -17.06
N GLU A 184 -17.36 -2.17 -18.22
CA GLU A 184 -18.72 -2.65 -18.45
C GLU A 184 -19.07 -3.93 -17.66
N GLN A 185 -18.06 -4.66 -17.17
CA GLN A 185 -18.23 -5.84 -16.33
C GLN A 185 -18.41 -5.50 -14.85
N LEU A 186 -18.17 -4.24 -14.47
CA LEU A 186 -18.38 -3.81 -13.09
C LEU A 186 -19.87 -3.82 -12.78
N ASP A 187 -20.17 -4.30 -11.58
CA ASP A 187 -21.51 -4.18 -11.05
C ASP A 187 -21.95 -2.71 -11.05
N LYS A 188 -23.17 -2.44 -11.52
CA LYS A 188 -23.75 -1.09 -11.52
C LYS A 188 -24.34 -0.73 -10.16
N GLN A 189 -24.49 -1.70 -9.26
CA GLN A 189 -24.99 -1.50 -7.92
C GLN A 189 -24.05 -0.59 -7.11
N ASP A 190 -24.64 0.36 -6.41
CA ASP A 190 -23.94 1.12 -5.38
C ASP A 190 -23.97 0.32 -4.08
N TYR A 191 -22.78 0.05 -3.54
CA TYR A 191 -22.59 -0.73 -2.32
C TYR A 191 -22.46 0.14 -1.07
N ARG A 192 -22.49 1.46 -1.21
CA ARG A 192 -22.17 2.38 -0.14
C ARG A 192 -23.14 2.30 1.04
N GLU A 193 -24.44 2.24 0.77
CA GLU A 193 -25.46 2.08 1.81
C GLU A 193 -25.35 0.73 2.53
N TRP A 194 -25.12 -0.34 1.77
CA TRP A 194 -24.90 -1.68 2.33
C TRP A 194 -23.68 -1.70 3.26
N VAL A 195 -22.57 -1.09 2.84
CA VAL A 195 -21.34 -0.99 3.65
C VAL A 195 -21.60 -0.17 4.90
N ARG A 196 -22.28 0.98 4.79
CA ARG A 196 -22.63 1.82 5.93
C ARG A 196 -23.41 1.04 6.99
N ASN A 197 -24.43 0.30 6.58
CA ASN A 197 -25.22 -0.53 7.49
C ASN A 197 -24.35 -1.58 8.19
N LYS A 198 -23.42 -2.22 7.47
CA LYS A 198 -22.48 -3.16 8.08
C LYS A 198 -21.51 -2.50 9.06
N LEU A 199 -21.02 -1.30 8.76
CA LEU A 199 -20.14 -0.53 9.66
C LEU A 199 -20.88 -0.08 10.93
N ILE A 200 -22.17 0.27 10.84
CA ILE A 200 -23.00 0.61 11.99
C ILE A 200 -23.18 -0.61 12.90
N THR A 201 -23.44 -1.79 12.33
CA THR A 201 -23.67 -3.01 13.11
C THR A 201 -22.39 -3.61 13.70
N ARG A 202 -21.30 -3.66 12.93
CA ARG A 202 -20.03 -4.31 13.32
C ARG A 202 -19.08 -3.35 14.05
N GLY A 203 -19.20 -2.05 13.81
CA GLY A 203 -18.18 -1.06 14.12
C GLY A 203 -17.18 -0.87 12.96
N ALA A 204 -16.58 0.32 12.89
CA ALA A 204 -15.65 0.70 11.82
C ALA A 204 -14.17 0.41 12.14
N ARG A 205 -13.87 -0.05 13.36
CA ARG A 205 -12.50 -0.34 13.78
C ARG A 205 -12.02 -1.66 13.15
N PRO A 206 -10.81 -1.71 12.54
CA PRO A 206 -10.36 -2.91 11.84
C PRO A 206 -9.95 -4.06 12.76
N PHE A 207 -9.05 -3.78 13.70
CA PHE A 207 -8.57 -4.72 14.71
C PHE A 207 -8.06 -3.93 15.93
N ASP A 208 -7.94 -4.60 17.06
CA ASP A 208 -7.33 -4.04 18.26
C ASP A 208 -5.80 -4.08 18.10
N PHE A 209 -5.17 -2.91 18.15
CA PHE A 209 -3.73 -2.81 18.20
C PHE A 209 -3.25 -3.27 19.58
N VAL A 210 -2.39 -4.28 19.58
CA VAL A 210 -1.70 -4.73 20.79
C VAL A 210 -0.26 -4.26 20.71
N GLN A 211 0.24 -3.71 21.82
CA GLN A 211 1.63 -3.32 21.91
C GLN A 211 2.49 -4.58 21.95
N THR A 212 3.28 -4.81 20.91
CA THR A 212 4.19 -5.96 20.82
C THR A 212 5.58 -5.67 21.35
N VAL A 213 5.95 -4.39 21.46
CA VAL A 213 7.28 -3.95 21.92
C VAL A 213 7.17 -2.73 22.83
N SER A 214 8.05 -2.62 23.82
CA SER A 214 8.15 -1.42 24.66
C SER A 214 8.64 -0.22 23.83
N PRO A 215 8.11 1.00 24.06
CA PRO A 215 8.59 2.18 23.36
C PRO A 215 10.07 2.42 23.67
N PHE A 216 10.80 2.96 22.70
CA PHE A 216 12.19 3.35 22.92
C PHE A 216 12.26 4.42 24.02
N ASP A 217 13.02 4.13 25.08
CA ASP A 217 13.31 5.08 26.15
C ASP A 217 14.66 5.77 25.89
N PRO A 218 14.66 7.04 25.47
CA PRO A 218 15.92 7.77 25.20
C PRO A 218 16.78 7.96 26.45
N SER A 219 16.23 7.79 27.65
CA SER A 219 17.00 7.84 28.90
C SER A 219 17.73 6.53 29.23
N ARG A 220 17.42 5.44 28.52
CA ARG A 220 18.04 4.11 28.67
C ARG A 220 18.65 3.66 27.33
N PRO A 221 19.79 4.24 26.91
CA PRO A 221 20.42 3.89 25.65
C PRO A 221 20.79 2.41 25.63
N LEU A 222 20.35 1.71 24.59
CA LEU A 222 20.68 0.30 24.34
C LEU A 222 22.21 0.15 24.24
N THR A 223 22.80 -0.66 25.11
CA THR A 223 24.21 -1.01 25.01
C THR A 223 24.40 -1.96 23.83
N ARG A 224 25.55 -1.84 23.15
CA ARG A 224 25.86 -2.61 21.93
C ARG A 224 25.86 -4.14 22.14
N SER A 225 25.91 -4.61 23.40
CA SER A 225 25.83 -6.03 23.75
C SER A 225 24.40 -6.56 23.82
N SER A 226 23.40 -5.74 24.17
CA SER A 226 22.01 -6.21 24.27
C SER A 226 21.31 -6.34 22.92
N THR A 227 21.87 -5.77 21.84
CA THR A 227 21.29 -5.87 20.50
C THR A 227 21.55 -7.23 19.84
N SER A 228 22.69 -7.88 20.08
CA SER A 228 22.93 -9.23 19.53
C SER A 228 21.97 -10.25 20.16
N ASP A 229 21.72 -10.13 21.46
CA ASP A 229 20.91 -11.10 22.19
C ASP A 229 19.43 -10.95 21.87
N ALA A 230 18.94 -9.73 21.63
CA ALA A 230 17.56 -9.48 21.22
C ALA A 230 17.24 -9.93 19.78
N TRP A 231 18.19 -9.80 18.84
CA TRP A 231 18.03 -10.33 17.48
C TRP A 231 18.15 -11.85 17.43
N ASN A 232 18.99 -12.44 18.30
CA ASN A 232 19.12 -13.89 18.42
C ASN A 232 17.90 -14.53 19.09
N GLN A 233 17.29 -13.90 20.12
CA GLN A 233 16.05 -14.39 20.73
C GLN A 233 14.86 -14.39 19.75
N LEU A 234 14.74 -13.38 18.89
CA LEU A 234 13.75 -13.36 17.82
C LEU A 234 14.02 -14.40 16.70
N SER A 235 15.23 -14.96 16.65
CA SER A 235 15.63 -15.99 15.69
C SER A 235 15.53 -17.41 16.26
N ASP A 236 15.62 -17.56 17.59
CA ASP A 236 15.52 -18.83 18.31
C ASP A 236 14.07 -19.20 18.71
N ASP A 237 13.13 -18.25 18.75
CA ASP A 237 11.69 -18.54 18.88
C ASP A 237 11.07 -19.14 17.59
N GLY A 238 11.91 -19.43 16.59
CA GLY A 238 11.54 -20.15 15.38
C GLY A 238 12.27 -21.50 15.28
N ASN A 239 11.87 -22.50 16.07
CA ASN A 239 12.07 -23.89 15.61
C ASN A 239 11.09 -24.92 16.20
N SER A 240 10.88 -25.95 15.38
CA SER A 240 10.25 -27.26 15.61
C SER A 240 8.74 -27.34 15.81
N ALA A 241 8.01 -27.35 14.69
CA ALA A 241 7.04 -28.42 14.49
C ALA A 241 7.61 -29.34 13.40
N GLU A 242 8.19 -30.45 13.84
CA GLU A 242 8.55 -31.58 13.01
C GLU A 242 7.32 -32.11 12.27
N ALA A 243 7.56 -32.69 11.09
CA ALA A 243 6.57 -33.48 10.37
C ALA A 243 6.11 -34.66 11.24
N GLY A 244 4.86 -34.62 11.68
CA GLY A 244 4.15 -35.72 12.33
C GLY A 244 2.75 -35.84 11.73
N ASP A 245 2.52 -36.98 11.08
CA ASP A 245 1.27 -37.63 10.68
C ASP A 245 0.00 -36.77 10.50
N VAL A 246 -0.40 -36.65 9.23
CA VAL A 246 -1.70 -36.16 8.79
C VAL A 246 -2.65 -37.36 8.71
N ASP A 247 -3.29 -37.68 9.83
CA ASP A 247 -4.48 -38.53 9.91
C ASP A 247 -5.21 -38.18 11.22
N GLU A 248 -6.07 -37.15 11.17
CA GLU A 248 -7.31 -37.01 11.97
C GLU A 248 -7.90 -35.60 11.78
N LEU A 249 -9.24 -35.55 11.72
CA LEU A 249 -10.13 -34.36 11.67
C LEU A 249 -10.61 -33.89 10.29
N GLU A 250 -11.02 -34.85 9.45
CA GLU A 250 -12.34 -34.76 8.81
C GLU A 250 -13.40 -35.06 9.88
N GLU A 251 -14.12 -34.06 10.36
CA GLU A 251 -15.52 -34.16 10.80
C GLU A 251 -16.01 -32.77 11.23
N LEU A 252 -17.13 -32.35 10.62
CA LEU A 252 -18.07 -31.27 10.99
C LEU A 252 -18.49 -30.44 9.76
N ALA A 253 -19.06 -31.11 8.76
CA ALA A 253 -19.98 -30.48 7.80
C ALA A 253 -20.78 -31.56 7.05
N GLU A 254 -21.58 -32.38 7.74
CA GLU A 254 -22.65 -33.16 7.12
C GLU A 254 -23.59 -33.67 8.22
N ASP A 255 -24.65 -32.92 8.51
CA ASP A 255 -25.85 -33.38 9.20
C ASP A 255 -26.97 -32.37 8.87
N GLU A 256 -27.75 -32.69 7.85
CA GLU A 256 -29.20 -32.44 7.70
C GLU A 256 -29.59 -32.68 6.25
N ASP A 257 -30.05 -33.90 5.94
CA ASP A 257 -31.34 -34.15 5.25
C ASP A 257 -31.47 -35.64 4.91
N GLY A 258 -32.22 -36.35 5.75
CA GLY A 258 -32.69 -37.71 5.52
C GLY A 258 -34.21 -37.78 5.63
N ASP A 259 -34.78 -38.57 4.70
CA ASP A 259 -36.10 -39.20 4.68
C ASP A 259 -37.32 -38.38 4.21
N ALA A 260 -37.72 -38.58 2.94
CA ALA A 260 -38.67 -39.65 2.54
C ALA A 260 -39.00 -39.58 1.03
#